data_AF-L9L2V3-F1
#
_entry.id   AF-L9L2V3-F1
#
_cell.length_a   1.000
_cell.length_b   1.000
_cell.length_c   1.000
_cell.angle_alpha   90.00
_cell.angle_beta   90.00
_cell.angle_gamma   90.00
#
_symmetry.space_group_name_H-M   'P 1'
#
loop_
_entity.id
_entity.type
_entity.pdbx_description
1 polymer ?
#
loop_
_entity_poly.entity_id
_entity_poly.type
_entity_poly.pdbx_seq_one_letter_code
_entity_poly.pdbx_strand_id
1 'polypeptide(L)'
;MSFTTHSTTFTMNYWLLGSVWAPRHRIWVARGPSSGDGRDDVGVDGNGELPGRGDHDDHLTSYLDRMRNLETDNGRLESKIREHLEKMGPQSNIHGLCKVIDDTSVTRLQLGTEIKALKEELLFVKNHEEYVNGLEGQIATSGLTVEVKLEAEIATYHHLLEDHEDFSLSDTLDSSNSMQTTQKITTHRLVDSKVTSETNDTNVLRL
;
A
#
# COMPACT_ATOMS: atom_id res chain seq x y z
N MET A 1 -18.30 -22.36 32.91
CA MET A 1 -18.50 -21.34 33.97
C MET A 1 -18.87 -20.05 33.27
N SER A 2 -20.15 -19.68 33.32
CA SER A 2 -20.71 -18.48 32.71
C SER A 2 -20.49 -17.27 33.61
N PHE A 3 -19.77 -16.25 33.13
CA PHE A 3 -19.66 -14.97 33.81
C PHE A 3 -20.67 -13.98 33.21
N THR A 4 -21.72 -13.72 33.97
CA THR A 4 -22.76 -12.72 33.71
C THR A 4 -22.21 -11.34 34.02
N THR A 5 -22.17 -10.45 33.03
CA THR A 5 -21.82 -9.03 33.22
C THR A 5 -23.08 -8.24 33.55
N HIS A 6 -23.24 -7.84 34.80
CA HIS A 6 -24.16 -6.78 35.18
C HIS A 6 -23.32 -5.55 35.54
N SER A 7 -23.09 -4.67 34.57
CA SER A 7 -22.52 -3.35 34.86
C SER A 7 -23.66 -2.36 35.04
N THR A 8 -23.75 -1.84 36.26
CA THR A 8 -24.77 -0.95 36.80
C THR A 8 -24.87 0.38 36.05
N THR A 9 -26.09 0.80 35.74
CA THR A 9 -26.46 2.13 35.26
C THR A 9 -26.15 3.19 36.32
N PHE A 10 -25.24 4.12 36.02
CA PHE A 10 -24.93 5.29 36.84
C PHE A 10 -26.00 6.36 36.62
N THR A 11 -26.94 6.47 37.56
CA THR A 11 -27.95 7.54 37.57
C THR A 11 -27.34 8.81 38.17
N MET A 12 -27.10 9.81 37.31
CA MET A 12 -26.58 11.11 37.73
C MET A 12 -27.75 11.97 38.24
N ASN A 13 -27.90 12.07 39.56
CA ASN A 13 -28.88 12.93 40.21
C ASN A 13 -28.28 14.32 40.42
N TYR A 14 -28.69 15.29 39.62
CA TYR A 14 -28.43 16.70 39.89
C TYR A 14 -29.57 17.25 40.75
N TRP A 15 -29.41 17.19 42.06
CA TRP A 15 -30.23 17.95 43.00
C TRP A 15 -29.35 18.92 43.77
N LEU A 16 -29.81 20.18 43.78
CA LEU A 16 -29.50 21.25 44.73
C LEU A 16 -28.17 21.99 44.55
N LEU A 17 -28.16 22.95 43.63
CA LEU A 17 -27.48 24.21 43.91
C LEU A 17 -28.31 25.40 43.42
N GLY A 18 -28.85 26.14 44.38
CA GLY A 18 -29.10 27.57 44.30
C GLY A 18 -30.06 28.05 43.22
N SER A 19 -31.34 28.15 43.58
CA SER A 19 -32.28 29.06 42.92
C SER A 19 -31.66 30.45 42.77
N VAL A 20 -31.38 30.87 41.54
CA VAL A 20 -31.09 32.26 41.19
C VAL A 20 -32.35 33.07 41.46
N TRP A 21 -32.32 33.80 42.56
CA TRP A 21 -33.32 34.79 42.92
C TRP A 21 -33.24 35.95 41.92
N ALA A 22 -34.24 36.09 41.06
CA ALA A 22 -34.41 37.25 40.18
C ALA A 22 -35.36 38.28 40.83
N PRO A 23 -34.95 39.54 41.07
CA PRO A 23 -35.87 40.60 41.49
C PRO A 23 -36.77 41.04 40.32
N ARG A 24 -38.07 40.73 40.42
CA ARG A 24 -39.11 41.27 39.54
C ARG A 24 -39.53 42.65 40.03
N HIS A 25 -39.14 43.73 39.35
CA HIS A 25 -39.72 45.05 39.59
C HIS A 25 -41.12 45.11 38.95
N ARG A 26 -42.17 45.19 39.80
CA ARG A 26 -43.54 45.55 39.40
C ARG A 26 -43.59 47.08 39.23
N ILE A 27 -43.88 47.52 38.01
CA ILE A 27 -44.21 48.91 37.69
C ILE A 27 -45.56 49.25 38.33
N TRP A 28 -45.60 50.27 39.20
CA TRP A 28 -46.83 50.89 39.66
C TRP A 28 -47.20 52.00 38.67
N VAL A 29 -48.31 51.84 37.95
CA VAL A 29 -48.90 52.92 37.16
C VAL A 29 -49.68 53.80 38.14
N ALA A 30 -49.09 54.92 38.55
CA ALA A 30 -49.79 55.93 39.32
C ALA A 30 -50.79 56.66 38.41
N ARG A 31 -52.07 56.43 38.70
CA ARG A 31 -53.24 57.10 38.15
C ARG A 31 -53.21 58.56 38.58
N GLY A 32 -52.94 59.49 37.67
CA GLY A 32 -52.93 60.93 37.97
C GLY A 32 -54.34 61.45 38.32
N PRO A 33 -54.48 62.37 39.30
CA PRO A 33 -55.70 63.12 39.46
C PRO A 33 -55.72 64.33 38.53
N SER A 34 -56.93 64.62 38.11
CA SER A 34 -57.35 65.73 37.28
C SER A 34 -57.35 67.05 38.04
N SER A 35 -57.14 68.12 37.27
CA SER A 35 -57.67 69.48 37.44
C SER A 35 -57.04 70.43 38.46
N GLY A 36 -56.90 71.69 38.04
CA GLY A 36 -57.22 72.81 38.91
C GLY A 36 -56.18 73.93 38.95
N ASP A 37 -56.60 75.08 38.46
CA ASP A 37 -56.01 76.41 38.51
C ASP A 37 -55.70 76.90 39.95
N GLY A 38 -54.73 77.81 40.10
CA GLY A 38 -54.47 78.48 41.38
C GLY A 38 -53.01 78.88 41.61
N ARG A 39 -52.70 80.16 41.33
CA ARG A 39 -51.51 80.87 41.82
C ARG A 39 -51.56 80.92 43.35
N ASP A 40 -50.41 80.80 44.02
CA ASP A 40 -49.93 81.78 45.00
C ASP A 40 -48.58 81.34 45.60
N ASP A 41 -47.85 82.38 45.94
CA ASP A 41 -46.45 82.52 46.30
C ASP A 41 -46.15 82.04 47.73
N VAL A 42 -45.25 81.07 47.90
CA VAL A 42 -44.37 80.95 49.09
C VAL A 42 -43.07 80.29 48.65
N GLY A 43 -42.03 81.10 48.47
CA GLY A 43 -40.65 80.62 48.51
C GLY A 43 -40.35 79.99 49.86
N VAL A 44 -40.33 78.65 49.91
CA VAL A 44 -39.71 77.90 51.00
C VAL A 44 -38.27 77.64 50.60
N ASP A 45 -37.43 78.65 50.83
CA ASP A 45 -35.98 78.50 50.90
C ASP A 45 -35.66 77.83 52.24
N GLY A 46 -35.83 76.50 52.26
CA GLY A 46 -35.60 75.63 53.40
C GLY A 46 -34.24 74.97 53.34
N ASN A 47 -33.18 75.77 53.40
CA ASN A 47 -31.81 75.31 53.60
C ASN A 47 -31.69 74.65 54.98
N GLY A 48 -31.63 73.32 54.98
CA GLY A 48 -31.43 72.48 56.16
C GLY A 48 -30.58 71.26 55.85
N GLU A 49 -29.62 71.38 54.94
CA GLU A 49 -28.57 70.36 54.82
C GLU A 49 -27.55 70.58 55.93
N LEU A 50 -27.44 69.59 56.82
CA LEU A 50 -26.44 69.57 57.88
C LEU A 50 -25.04 69.64 57.24
N PRO A 51 -24.17 70.60 57.63
CA PRO A 51 -22.80 70.68 57.14
C PRO A 51 -22.08 69.38 57.51
N GLY A 52 -21.77 68.55 56.51
CA GLY A 52 -21.14 67.23 56.65
C GLY A 52 -22.00 66.03 56.20
N ARG A 53 -23.28 66.22 55.85
CA ARG A 53 -24.12 65.14 55.28
C ARG A 53 -23.77 64.84 53.82
N GLY A 54 -23.48 65.86 53.03
CA GLY A 54 -23.07 65.73 51.63
C GLY A 54 -21.80 64.90 51.45
N ASP A 55 -20.80 65.10 52.31
CA ASP A 55 -19.54 64.34 52.25
C ASP A 55 -19.75 62.83 52.46
N HIS A 56 -20.73 62.45 53.28
CA HIS A 56 -21.07 61.05 53.51
C HIS A 56 -21.82 60.43 52.32
N ASP A 57 -22.77 61.18 51.77
CA ASP A 57 -23.57 60.76 50.60
C ASP A 57 -22.70 60.69 49.33
N ASP A 58 -21.72 61.59 49.17
CA ASP A 58 -20.71 61.57 48.11
C ASP A 58 -19.79 60.35 48.22
N HIS A 59 -19.37 60.00 49.45
CA HIS A 59 -18.55 58.82 49.70
C HIS A 59 -19.32 57.52 49.41
N LEU A 60 -20.60 57.44 49.78
CA LEU A 60 -21.46 56.31 49.44
C LEU A 60 -21.67 56.20 47.92
N THR A 61 -21.87 57.33 47.24
CA THR A 61 -22.01 57.38 45.77
C THR A 61 -20.74 56.87 45.09
N SER A 62 -19.55 57.29 45.56
CA SER A 62 -18.26 56.81 45.07
C SER A 62 -18.08 55.29 45.24
N TYR A 63 -18.52 54.73 46.38
CA TYR A 63 -18.49 53.29 46.61
C TYR A 63 -19.41 52.51 45.66
N LEU A 64 -20.63 53.01 45.42
CA LEU A 64 -21.59 52.37 44.52
C LEU A 64 -21.07 52.37 43.07
N ASP A 65 -20.49 53.48 42.63
CA ASP A 65 -19.83 53.56 41.31
C ASP A 65 -18.66 52.60 41.20
N ARG A 66 -17.84 52.49 42.26
CA ARG A 66 -16.74 51.52 42.30
C ARG A 66 -17.26 50.08 42.27
N MET A 67 -18.34 49.76 42.98
CA MET A 67 -18.97 48.44 42.92
C MET A 67 -19.46 48.12 41.51
N ARG A 68 -20.16 49.05 40.86
CA ARG A 68 -20.64 48.88 39.49
C ARG A 68 -19.50 48.68 38.49
N ASN A 69 -18.42 49.44 38.65
CA ASN A 69 -17.21 49.26 37.85
C ASN A 69 -16.59 47.87 38.07
N LEU A 70 -16.51 47.41 39.32
CA LEU A 70 -16.01 46.07 39.64
C LEU A 70 -16.91 44.96 39.08
N GLU A 71 -18.23 45.13 39.12
CA GLU A 71 -19.19 44.18 38.53
C GLU A 71 -19.03 44.10 37.00
N THR A 72 -18.90 45.24 36.33
CA THR A 72 -18.67 45.27 34.88
C THR A 72 -17.32 44.67 34.50
N ASP A 73 -16.26 44.96 35.24
CA ASP A 73 -14.94 44.37 35.02
C ASP A 73 -14.94 42.87 35.30
N ASN A 74 -15.64 42.41 36.33
CA ASN A 74 -15.76 40.99 36.63
C ASN A 74 -16.50 40.26 35.50
N GLY A 75 -17.63 40.79 35.02
CA GLY A 75 -18.34 40.21 33.87
C GLY A 75 -17.50 40.18 32.59
N ARG A 76 -16.64 41.19 32.37
CA ARG A 76 -15.67 41.22 31.27
C ARG A 76 -14.60 40.14 31.43
N LEU A 77 -14.06 39.95 32.63
CA LEU A 77 -13.06 38.93 32.92
C LEU A 77 -13.63 37.52 32.79
N GLU A 78 -14.84 37.27 33.31
CA GLU A 78 -15.56 36.00 33.16
C GLU A 78 -15.77 35.63 31.68
N SER A 79 -16.12 36.62 30.85
CA SER A 79 -16.28 36.42 29.41
C SER A 79 -14.96 36.03 28.73
N LYS A 80 -13.85 36.71 29.08
CA LYS A 80 -12.52 36.39 28.56
C LYS A 80 -12.03 35.00 28.99
N ILE A 81 -12.28 34.62 30.25
CA ILE A 81 -11.91 33.28 30.77
C ILE A 81 -12.65 32.21 29.98
N ARG A 82 -13.96 32.39 29.73
CA ARG A 82 -14.78 31.45 28.97
C ARG A 82 -14.29 31.28 27.53
N GLU A 83 -14.05 32.39 26.85
CA GLU A 83 -13.52 32.37 25.47
C GLU A 83 -12.15 31.69 25.40
N HIS A 84 -11.26 32.00 26.34
CA HIS A 84 -9.94 31.38 26.41
C HIS A 84 -10.04 29.87 26.70
N LEU A 85 -10.95 29.45 27.58
CA LEU A 85 -11.20 28.04 27.87
C LEU A 85 -11.79 27.29 26.67
N GLU A 86 -12.55 27.96 25.81
CA GLU A 86 -13.09 27.35 24.59
C GLU A 86 -12.01 27.21 23.51
N LYS A 87 -11.22 28.26 23.28
CA LYS A 87 -10.18 28.27 22.22
C LYS A 87 -8.92 27.49 22.59
N MET A 88 -8.43 27.71 23.81
CA MET A 88 -7.17 27.15 24.34
C MET A 88 -7.43 26.08 25.40
N GLY A 89 -8.69 25.67 25.56
CA GLY A 89 -9.02 24.60 26.50
C GLY A 89 -8.32 23.31 26.14
N PRO A 90 -8.08 22.44 27.15
CA PRO A 90 -7.51 21.13 26.93
C PRO A 90 -8.29 20.32 25.88
N GLN A 91 -9.61 20.55 25.74
CA GLN A 91 -10.46 19.89 24.75
C GLN A 91 -10.08 20.21 23.29
N SER A 92 -9.72 21.47 22.99
CA SER A 92 -9.28 21.87 21.64
C SER A 92 -7.96 21.18 21.28
N ASN A 93 -7.00 21.18 22.21
CA ASN A 93 -5.71 20.52 22.03
C ASN A 93 -5.85 18.99 21.91
N ILE A 94 -6.69 18.37 22.75
CA ILE A 94 -7.00 16.93 22.69
C ILE A 94 -7.63 16.59 21.33
N HIS A 95 -8.58 17.39 20.86
CA HIS A 95 -9.21 17.18 19.56
C HIS A 95 -8.19 17.26 18.40
N GLY A 96 -7.32 18.28 18.41
CA GLY A 96 -6.26 18.41 17.41
C GLY A 96 -5.29 17.23 17.44
N LEU A 97 -4.90 16.77 18.63
CA LEU A 97 -4.04 15.59 18.80
C LEU A 97 -4.73 14.31 18.31
N CYS A 98 -6.01 14.11 18.62
CA CYS A 98 -6.78 12.97 18.11
C CYS A 98 -6.78 12.95 16.58
N LYS A 99 -7.00 14.09 15.93
CA LYS A 99 -6.94 14.19 14.47
C LYS A 99 -5.57 13.80 13.92
N VAL A 100 -4.48 14.30 14.52
CA VAL A 100 -3.12 13.91 14.12
C VAL A 100 -2.88 12.41 14.33
N ILE A 101 -3.40 11.83 15.41
CA ILE A 101 -3.33 10.38 15.67
C ILE A 101 -4.08 9.60 14.59
N ASP A 102 -5.28 10.04 14.20
CA ASP A 102 -6.08 9.40 13.16
C ASP A 102 -5.38 9.49 11.80
N ASP A 103 -4.90 10.67 11.41
CA ASP A 103 -4.16 10.91 10.15
C ASP A 103 -2.88 10.05 10.09
N THR A 104 -2.12 9.99 11.19
CA THR A 104 -0.92 9.15 11.28
C THR A 104 -1.24 7.64 11.28
N SER A 105 -2.38 7.24 11.85
CA SER A 105 -2.84 5.86 11.80
C SER A 105 -3.23 5.44 10.38
N VAL A 106 -3.95 6.30 9.64
CA VAL A 106 -4.34 6.07 8.25
C VAL A 106 -3.11 5.93 7.34
N THR A 107 -2.16 6.87 7.44
CA THR A 107 -0.93 6.82 6.63
C THR A 107 -0.08 5.58 6.94
N ARG A 108 0.01 5.18 8.22
CA ARG A 108 0.67 3.94 8.62
C ARG A 108 0.00 2.71 8.00
N LEU A 109 -1.33 2.65 7.96
CA LEU A 109 -2.07 1.56 7.33
C LEU A 109 -1.82 1.51 5.81
N GLN A 110 -1.84 2.66 5.13
CA GLN A 110 -1.56 2.75 3.69
C GLN A 110 -0.16 2.22 3.35
N LEU A 111 0.87 2.71 4.04
CA LEU A 111 2.23 2.20 3.85
C LEU A 111 2.33 0.70 4.16
N GLY A 112 1.61 0.21 5.17
CA GLY A 112 1.54 -1.21 5.47
C GLY A 112 0.96 -2.05 4.31
N THR A 113 -0.06 -1.53 3.62
CA THR A 113 -0.62 -2.19 2.43
C THR A 113 0.34 -2.16 1.24
N GLU A 114 1.06 -1.06 1.03
CA GLU A 114 2.05 -0.93 -0.04
C GLU A 114 3.24 -1.86 0.16
N ILE A 115 3.80 -1.90 1.39
CA ILE A 115 4.86 -2.85 1.76
C ILE A 115 4.43 -4.29 1.51
N LYS A 116 3.17 -4.63 1.84
CA LYS A 116 2.64 -5.98 1.62
C LYS A 116 2.54 -6.31 0.12
N ALA A 117 2.03 -5.39 -0.70
CA ALA A 117 1.93 -5.58 -2.14
C ALA A 117 3.31 -5.75 -2.78
N LEU A 118 4.26 -4.87 -2.46
CA LEU A 118 5.64 -4.94 -2.97
C LEU A 118 6.34 -6.25 -2.56
N LYS A 119 6.08 -6.76 -1.35
CA LYS A 119 6.63 -8.04 -0.90
C LYS A 119 6.07 -9.22 -1.71
N GLU A 120 4.81 -9.17 -2.08
CA GLU A 120 4.16 -10.21 -2.88
C GLU A 120 4.67 -10.21 -4.33
N GLU A 121 4.84 -9.02 -4.93
CA GLU A 121 5.48 -8.86 -6.24
C GLU A 121 6.93 -9.36 -6.25
N LEU A 122 7.73 -9.02 -5.24
CA LEU A 122 9.11 -9.51 -5.13
C LEU A 122 9.15 -11.04 -5.03
N LEU A 123 8.24 -11.64 -4.26
CA LEU A 123 8.14 -13.10 -4.16
C LEU A 123 7.80 -13.73 -5.51
N PHE A 124 6.89 -13.12 -6.27
CA PHE A 124 6.55 -13.57 -7.61
C PHE A 124 7.77 -13.53 -8.56
N VAL A 125 8.50 -12.42 -8.58
CA VAL A 125 9.70 -12.26 -9.42
C VAL A 125 10.78 -13.26 -9.03
N LYS A 126 11.03 -13.45 -7.73
CA LYS A 126 12.04 -14.40 -7.23
C LYS A 126 11.71 -15.84 -7.62
N ASN A 127 10.44 -16.24 -7.54
CA ASN A 127 10.01 -17.57 -7.98
C ASN A 127 10.20 -17.75 -9.49
N HIS A 128 9.94 -16.70 -10.28
CA HIS A 128 10.18 -16.74 -11.72
C HIS A 128 11.68 -16.85 -12.05
N GLU A 129 12.53 -16.10 -11.35
CA GLU A 129 13.99 -16.19 -11.47
C GLU A 129 14.49 -17.61 -11.17
N GLU A 130 13.98 -18.25 -10.12
CA GLU A 130 14.33 -19.65 -9.78
C GLU A 130 13.91 -20.63 -10.89
N TYR A 131 12.73 -20.42 -11.50
CA TYR A 131 12.27 -21.22 -12.64
C TYR A 131 13.17 -21.05 -13.88
N VAL A 132 13.58 -19.81 -14.19
CA VAL A 132 14.50 -19.51 -15.31
C VAL A 132 15.87 -20.14 -15.06
N ASN A 133 16.44 -19.99 -13.86
CA ASN A 133 17.71 -20.61 -13.49
C ASN A 133 17.67 -22.14 -13.58
N GLY A 134 16.54 -22.76 -13.21
CA GLY A 134 16.34 -24.20 -13.33
C GLY A 134 16.32 -24.68 -14.79
N LEU A 135 15.68 -23.93 -15.68
CA LEU A 135 15.70 -24.21 -17.12
C LEU A 135 17.10 -24.01 -17.70
N GLU A 136 17.80 -22.95 -17.32
CA GLU A 136 19.17 -22.68 -17.77
C GLU A 136 20.12 -23.82 -17.35
N GLY A 137 19.98 -24.36 -16.13
CA GLY A 137 20.72 -25.55 -15.69
C GLY A 137 20.39 -26.81 -16.50
N GLN A 138 19.12 -27.02 -16.88
CA GLN A 138 18.73 -28.14 -17.77
C GLN A 138 19.31 -27.99 -19.17
N ILE A 139 19.39 -26.76 -19.70
CA ILE A 139 20.01 -26.48 -21.01
C ILE A 139 21.51 -26.74 -20.94
N ALA A 140 22.19 -26.26 -19.90
CA ALA A 140 23.62 -26.49 -19.71
C ALA A 140 23.96 -28.00 -19.60
N THR A 141 23.20 -28.76 -18.81
CA THR A 141 23.41 -30.21 -18.63
C THR A 141 23.13 -31.00 -19.90
N SER A 142 22.05 -30.69 -20.63
CA SER A 142 21.75 -31.33 -21.92
C SER A 142 22.80 -31.00 -22.99
N GLY A 143 23.31 -29.76 -23.02
CA GLY A 143 24.43 -29.37 -23.88
C GLY A 143 25.70 -30.20 -23.62
N LEU A 144 26.13 -30.31 -22.37
CA LEU A 144 27.27 -31.15 -21.98
C LEU A 144 27.05 -32.63 -22.34
N THR A 145 25.82 -33.12 -22.20
CA THR A 145 25.48 -34.51 -22.55
C THR A 145 25.62 -34.77 -24.05
N VAL A 146 25.25 -33.80 -24.89
CA VAL A 146 25.43 -33.90 -26.34
C VAL A 146 26.92 -33.79 -26.71
N GLU A 147 27.65 -32.88 -26.07
CA GLU A 147 29.09 -32.69 -26.30
C GLU A 147 29.90 -33.96 -25.98
N VAL A 148 29.69 -34.57 -24.81
CA VAL A 148 30.35 -35.83 -24.42
C VAL A 148 30.02 -36.97 -25.41
N LYS A 149 28.79 -37.03 -25.92
CA LYS A 149 28.39 -38.04 -26.92
C LYS A 149 29.13 -37.84 -28.24
N LEU A 150 29.22 -36.59 -28.72
CA LEU A 150 29.94 -36.27 -29.95
C LEU A 150 31.44 -36.54 -29.81
N GLU A 151 32.03 -36.23 -28.66
CA GLU A 151 33.45 -36.46 -28.43
C GLU A 151 33.80 -37.95 -28.37
N ALA A 152 32.92 -38.77 -27.76
CA ALA A 152 33.04 -40.22 -27.84
C ALA A 152 32.93 -40.74 -29.28
N GLU A 153 32.00 -40.21 -30.07
CA GLU A 153 31.85 -40.57 -31.49
C GLU A 153 33.10 -40.19 -32.31
N ILE A 154 33.65 -38.99 -32.12
CA ILE A 154 34.91 -38.57 -32.75
C ILE A 154 36.05 -39.50 -32.37
N ALA A 155 36.18 -39.85 -31.09
CA ALA A 155 37.22 -40.77 -30.62
C ALA A 155 37.10 -42.16 -31.27
N THR A 156 35.87 -42.68 -31.44
CA THR A 156 35.66 -43.95 -32.14
C THR A 156 36.07 -43.87 -33.61
N TYR A 157 35.74 -42.77 -34.30
CA TYR A 157 36.18 -42.56 -35.68
C TYR A 157 37.70 -42.44 -35.77
N HIS A 158 38.35 -41.78 -34.81
CA HIS A 158 39.82 -41.64 -34.76
C HIS A 158 40.50 -43.02 -34.67
N HIS A 159 40.05 -43.90 -33.77
CA HIS A 159 40.61 -45.25 -33.60
C HIS A 159 40.45 -46.12 -34.86
N LEU A 160 39.28 -46.10 -35.50
CA LEU A 160 39.03 -46.85 -36.73
C LEU A 160 39.89 -46.37 -37.93
N LEU A 161 40.31 -45.10 -37.92
CA LEU A 161 41.18 -44.52 -38.95
C LEU A 161 42.67 -44.69 -38.64
N GLU A 162 43.05 -44.78 -37.36
CA GLU A 162 44.42 -45.02 -36.92
C GLU A 162 44.82 -46.50 -36.93
N ASP A 163 43.87 -47.43 -36.74
CA ASP A 163 44.06 -48.89 -36.83
C ASP A 163 44.25 -49.39 -38.29
N HIS A 164 44.77 -48.55 -39.18
CA HIS A 164 45.53 -49.03 -40.32
C HIS A 164 46.87 -49.62 -39.82
N GLU A 165 46.80 -50.67 -38.99
CA GLU A 165 47.84 -51.68 -38.97
C GLU A 165 47.92 -52.22 -40.40
N ASP A 166 49.01 -51.88 -41.07
CA ASP A 166 49.51 -52.43 -42.32
C ASP A 166 48.46 -53.26 -43.09
N PHE A 167 47.69 -52.59 -43.95
CA PHE A 167 47.07 -53.28 -45.08
C PHE A 167 48.23 -53.73 -45.99
N SER A 168 48.91 -54.80 -45.57
CA SER A 168 50.05 -55.40 -46.26
C SER A 168 49.54 -55.87 -47.61
N LEU A 169 49.77 -55.05 -48.64
CA LEU A 169 49.49 -55.43 -50.02
C LEU A 169 50.36 -56.63 -50.47
N SER A 170 51.37 -57.00 -49.67
CA SER A 170 52.28 -58.10 -49.96
C SER A 170 51.60 -59.47 -50.03
N ASP A 171 50.47 -59.66 -49.35
CA ASP A 171 49.76 -60.96 -49.33
C ASP A 171 49.00 -61.26 -50.62
N THR A 172 48.88 -60.28 -51.54
CA THR A 172 48.18 -60.46 -52.82
C THR A 172 49.13 -60.76 -53.99
N LEU A 173 50.44 -60.55 -53.83
CA LEU A 173 51.40 -60.69 -54.92
C LEU A 173 51.71 -62.15 -55.29
N ASP A 174 51.47 -63.11 -54.40
CA ASP A 174 51.62 -64.55 -54.71
C ASP A 174 50.44 -65.11 -55.52
N SER A 175 49.33 -64.38 -55.62
CA SER A 175 48.15 -64.78 -56.42
C SER A 175 48.15 -64.16 -57.83
N SER A 176 49.16 -63.37 -58.18
CA SER A 176 49.16 -62.49 -59.37
C SER A 176 49.72 -63.11 -60.65
N ASN A 177 49.55 -64.43 -60.85
CA ASN A 177 49.85 -65.10 -62.12
C ASN A 177 48.65 -65.87 -62.71
N SER A 178 47.42 -65.53 -62.29
CA SER A 178 46.21 -66.12 -62.88
C SER A 178 45.11 -65.09 -63.12
N MET A 179 45.43 -63.96 -63.74
CA MET A 179 44.40 -63.18 -64.44
C MET A 179 44.12 -63.85 -65.79
N GLN A 180 43.09 -64.69 -65.83
CA GLN A 180 42.53 -65.23 -67.08
C GLN A 180 41.23 -64.49 -67.38
N THR A 181 41.07 -64.01 -68.60
CA THR A 181 39.82 -63.38 -69.04
C THR A 181 39.00 -64.41 -69.80
N THR A 182 37.82 -64.74 -69.28
CA THR A 182 36.87 -65.63 -69.96
C THR A 182 35.90 -64.78 -70.77
N GLN A 183 36.02 -64.83 -72.10
CA GLN A 183 35.03 -64.25 -73.00
C GLN A 183 33.95 -65.27 -73.30
N LYS A 184 32.69 -64.91 -73.03
CA LYS A 184 31.50 -65.68 -73.39
C LYS A 184 30.73 -64.93 -74.47
N ILE A 185 30.55 -65.56 -75.63
CA ILE A 185 29.78 -65.02 -76.74
C ILE A 185 28.51 -65.86 -76.88
N THR A 186 27.36 -65.21 -76.71
CA THR A 186 26.05 -65.84 -76.90
C THR A 186 25.46 -65.34 -78.21
N THR A 187 25.23 -66.25 -79.15
CA THR A 187 24.61 -65.91 -80.44
C THR A 187 23.18 -66.47 -80.49
N HIS A 188 22.22 -65.58 -80.71
CA HIS A 188 20.81 -65.94 -80.91
C HIS A 188 20.45 -65.88 -82.40
N ARG A 189 19.75 -66.89 -82.93
CA ARG A 189 19.10 -66.79 -84.25
C ARG A 189 17.62 -66.46 -84.10
N LEU A 190 17.21 -65.39 -84.78
CA LEU A 190 15.82 -64.93 -84.83
C LEU A 190 15.21 -65.26 -86.21
N VAL A 191 13.98 -65.78 -86.22
CA VAL A 191 13.12 -65.82 -87.41
C VAL A 191 11.78 -65.23 -86.99
N ASP A 192 11.27 -64.24 -87.73
CA ASP A 192 10.05 -63.49 -87.41
C ASP A 192 10.00 -62.98 -85.95
N SER A 193 11.10 -62.36 -85.51
CA SER A 193 11.22 -61.75 -84.17
C SER A 193 11.12 -62.73 -82.99
N LYS A 194 11.24 -64.05 -83.22
CA LYS A 194 11.27 -65.09 -82.19
C LYS A 194 12.61 -65.84 -82.21
N VAL A 195 13.23 -66.02 -81.03
CA VAL A 195 14.48 -66.79 -80.87
C VAL A 195 14.20 -68.26 -81.13
N THR A 196 14.83 -68.81 -82.17
CA THR A 196 14.65 -70.21 -82.58
C THR A 196 15.85 -71.09 -82.22
N SER A 197 17.02 -70.51 -81.94
CA SER A 197 18.14 -71.21 -81.32
C SER A 197 19.10 -70.23 -80.62
N GLU A 198 19.74 -70.72 -79.57
CA GLU A 198 20.77 -70.02 -78.81
C GLU A 198 21.99 -70.93 -78.69
N THR A 199 23.17 -70.40 -79.02
CA THR A 199 24.45 -71.12 -78.87
C THR A 199 25.41 -70.26 -78.06
N ASN A 200 26.08 -70.88 -77.10
CA ASN A 200 26.92 -70.25 -76.10
C ASN A 200 28.35 -70.76 -76.26
N ASP A 201 29.25 -69.92 -76.75
CA ASP A 201 30.67 -70.25 -76.88
C ASP A 201 31.48 -69.51 -75.80
N THR A 202 32.32 -70.24 -75.07
CA THR A 202 33.19 -69.70 -74.01
C THR A 202 34.65 -69.96 -74.32
N ASN A 203 35.46 -68.91 -74.40
CA ASN A 203 36.90 -69.01 -74.55
C ASN A 203 37.62 -68.38 -73.35
N VAL A 204 38.58 -69.10 -72.80
CA VAL A 204 39.41 -68.65 -71.67
C VAL A 204 40.76 -68.22 -72.22
N LEU A 205 41.06 -66.92 -72.14
CA LEU A 205 42.32 -66.36 -72.60
C LEU A 205 43.22 -66.11 -71.38
N ARG A 206 44.42 -66.70 -71.39
CA ARG A 206 45.48 -66.39 -70.41
C ARG A 206 46.24 -65.16 -70.90
N LEU A 207 46.40 -64.17 -70.03
CA LEU A 207 47.25 -62.98 -70.27
C LEU A 207 48.70 -63.28 -69.86
#